data_AF-A0A9N9D2J6-F1
#
_entry.id   AF-A0A9N9D2J6-F1
#
_cell.length_a   1.000
_cell.length_b   1.000
_cell.length_c   1.000
_cell.angle_alpha   90.00
_cell.angle_beta   90.00
_cell.angle_gamma   90.00
#
_symmetry.space_group_name_H-M   'P 1'
#
loop_
_entity.id
_entity.type
_entity.pdbx_description
1 polymer ?
#
loop_
_entity_poly.entity_id
_entity_poly.type
_entity_poly.pdbx_seq_one_letter_code
_entity_poly.pdbx_strand_id
1 'polypeptide(L)'
;MNVEKIILENMSIEEIADVLQQKLSQEEDKRLVITTSEKVIIEENKKKNNQLTFIITRAQRIGEKLQLYLEDLQRNSSIIHSFPEIYGDTWESKVARICSIIKQERIPNLKLQRFYQLGTLLNEKSWTKSARTEVMKHFSTHKYREVWKSAYRTYQIYFARGSQNIFEAQKISPFVLFKMYDDDFKILLKEAEVLGLQELYEVSQELN
;
A
#
# COMPACT_ATOMS: atom_id res chain seq x y z
N MET A 1 5.54 26.05 41.29
CA MET A 1 6.53 24.99 41.00
C MET A 1 5.81 23.68 41.25
N ASN A 2 5.49 22.92 40.19
CA ASN A 2 4.40 21.94 40.21
C ASN A 2 4.89 20.60 40.79
N VAL A 3 4.37 20.21 41.96
CA VAL A 3 4.79 19.03 42.74
C VAL A 3 4.61 17.72 41.96
N GLU A 4 3.66 17.67 41.03
CA GLU A 4 3.40 16.49 40.18
C GLU A 4 4.54 16.16 39.20
N LYS A 5 5.34 17.15 38.80
CA LYS A 5 6.42 16.91 37.82
C LYS A 5 7.64 16.24 38.45
N ILE A 6 7.87 16.48 39.74
CA ILE A 6 9.03 15.94 40.49
C ILE A 6 8.80 14.47 40.87
N ILE A 7 7.55 14.04 41.02
CA ILE A 7 7.22 12.66 41.41
C ILE A 7 7.42 11.69 40.23
N LEU A 8 7.07 12.10 39.00
CA LEU A 8 7.21 11.25 37.81
C LEU A 8 8.66 11.01 37.35
N GLU A 9 9.61 11.87 37.74
CA GLU A 9 11.03 11.74 37.33
C GLU A 9 11.80 10.65 38.11
N ASN A 10 11.24 10.14 39.22
CA ASN A 10 11.86 9.10 40.05
C ASN A 10 11.06 7.78 40.08
N MET A 11 9.98 7.67 39.31
CA MET A 11 9.19 6.44 39.21
C MET A 11 9.77 5.52 38.15
N SER A 12 9.80 4.23 38.43
CA SER A 12 10.13 3.22 37.43
C SER A 12 9.06 3.19 36.33
N ILE A 13 9.45 2.70 35.14
CA ILE A 13 8.54 2.65 33.98
C ILE A 13 7.29 1.81 34.28
N GLU A 14 7.41 0.78 35.12
CA GLU A 14 6.30 -0.07 35.55
C GLU A 14 5.30 0.71 36.43
N GLU A 15 5.80 1.53 37.35
CA GLU A 15 4.95 2.37 38.20
C GLU A 15 4.27 3.50 37.41
N ILE A 16 4.95 4.03 36.37
CA ILE A 16 4.35 5.02 35.45
C ILE A 16 3.25 4.35 34.61
N ALA A 17 3.48 3.12 34.14
CA ALA A 17 2.49 2.36 33.39
C ALA A 17 1.25 2.06 34.23
N ASP A 18 1.42 1.63 35.47
CA ASP A 18 0.31 1.36 36.39
C ASP A 18 -0.49 2.63 36.70
N VAL A 19 0.17 3.77 36.94
CA VAL A 19 -0.52 5.06 37.16
C VAL A 19 -1.30 5.51 35.91
N LEU A 20 -0.75 5.33 34.72
CA LEU A 20 -1.44 5.66 33.47
C LEU A 20 -2.64 4.74 33.22
N GLN A 21 -2.51 3.46 33.55
CA GLN A 21 -3.57 2.46 33.38
C GLN A 21 -4.72 2.68 34.38
N GLN A 22 -4.39 3.13 35.60
CA GLN A 22 -5.38 3.55 36.59
C GLN A 22 -6.11 4.84 36.18
N LYS A 23 -5.39 5.82 35.60
CA LYS A 23 -6.00 7.06 35.07
C LYS A 23 -6.90 6.79 33.85
N LEU A 24 -6.48 5.90 32.96
CA LEU A 24 -7.25 5.45 31.78
C LEU A 24 -8.52 4.67 32.17
N SER A 25 -8.54 4.01 33.33
CA SER A 25 -9.71 3.29 33.83
C SER A 25 -10.75 4.22 34.49
N GLN A 26 -10.39 5.46 34.79
CA GLN A 26 -11.27 6.46 35.41
C GLN A 26 -11.92 7.41 34.39
N GLU A 27 -11.39 7.52 33.16
CA GLU A 27 -12.03 8.26 32.07
C GLU A 27 -13.00 7.36 31.28
N GLU A 28 -14.29 7.43 31.59
CA GLU A 28 -15.39 6.73 30.89
C GLU A 28 -15.66 7.29 29.47
N ASP A 29 -14.67 7.41 28.60
CA ASP A 29 -14.88 7.84 27.21
C ASP A 29 -14.48 6.76 26.20
N LYS A 30 -15.50 6.17 25.56
CA LYS A 30 -15.43 5.04 24.61
C LYS A 30 -14.78 5.43 23.28
N ARG A 31 -13.50 5.79 23.30
CA ARG A 31 -12.66 5.82 22.10
C ARG A 31 -11.77 4.60 22.12
N LEU A 32 -12.04 3.66 21.22
CA LEU A 32 -11.09 2.60 20.87
C LEU A 32 -9.80 3.27 20.38
N VAL A 33 -8.86 3.46 21.29
CA VAL A 33 -7.47 3.78 20.96
C VAL A 33 -6.89 2.49 20.38
N ILE A 34 -6.94 2.38 19.06
CA ILE A 34 -6.08 1.44 18.35
C ILE A 34 -4.68 2.01 18.51
N THR A 35 -3.92 1.50 19.47
CA THR A 35 -2.48 1.66 19.54
C THR A 35 -1.91 1.00 18.28
N THR A 36 -1.79 1.76 17.19
CA THR A 36 -0.85 1.44 16.13
C THR A 36 0.53 1.55 16.76
N SER A 37 1.09 0.42 17.18
CA SER A 37 2.38 0.36 17.86
C SER A 37 3.48 1.01 17.03
N GLU A 38 3.69 2.29 17.32
CA GLU A 38 4.99 2.95 17.25
C GLU A 38 5.99 2.11 18.07
N LYS A 39 7.19 1.94 17.52
CA LYS A 39 8.37 1.23 18.08
C LYS A 39 8.16 0.58 19.47
N VAL A 40 7.99 -0.74 19.48
CA VAL A 40 8.14 -1.53 20.72
C VAL A 40 9.63 -1.88 20.85
N ILE A 41 10.30 -1.29 21.84
CA ILE A 41 11.62 -1.73 22.32
C ILE A 41 11.34 -2.74 23.41
N ILE A 42 11.72 -4.00 23.21
CA ILE A 42 11.70 -5.03 24.26
C ILE A 42 13.15 -5.21 24.72
N GLU A 43 13.48 -4.73 25.93
CA GLU A 43 14.70 -5.13 26.61
C GLU A 43 14.44 -6.43 27.38
N GLU A 44 14.79 -7.58 26.78
CA GLU A 44 14.87 -8.82 27.54
C GLU A 44 16.19 -8.86 28.33
N ASN A 45 16.06 -8.90 29.66
CA ASN A 45 17.15 -8.94 30.60
C ASN A 45 17.99 -10.23 30.48
N LYS A 46 19.15 -10.07 29.84
CA LYS A 46 20.46 -10.68 30.12
C LYS A 46 20.50 -12.16 30.52
N LYS A 47 20.89 -12.98 29.54
CA LYS A 47 22.11 -13.81 29.65
C LYS A 47 22.82 -13.94 28.29
N LYS A 48 23.93 -13.20 28.16
CA LYS A 48 25.00 -13.33 27.15
C LYS A 48 24.58 -13.34 25.67
N ASN A 49 24.45 -12.13 25.11
CA ASN A 49 25.12 -11.67 23.88
C ASN A 49 24.40 -10.39 23.40
N ASN A 50 25.08 -9.25 23.45
CA ASN A 50 24.54 -7.96 23.00
C ASN A 50 24.36 -7.94 21.47
N GLN A 51 23.26 -8.48 20.97
CA GLN A 51 22.75 -8.18 19.64
C GLN A 51 21.42 -7.47 19.80
N LEU A 52 21.42 -6.16 19.53
CA LEU A 52 20.21 -5.36 19.34
C LEU A 52 19.49 -5.90 18.10
N THR A 53 18.44 -6.69 18.30
CA THR A 53 17.60 -7.19 17.20
C THR A 53 16.62 -6.10 16.79
N PHE A 54 17.00 -5.27 15.82
CA PHE A 54 16.08 -4.26 15.26
C PHE A 54 14.95 -4.97 14.49
N ILE A 55 13.70 -4.86 14.97
CA ILE A 55 12.55 -5.42 14.26
C ILE A 55 12.20 -4.46 13.10
N ILE A 56 12.73 -4.76 11.91
CA ILE A 56 12.42 -4.00 10.69
C ILE A 56 10.97 -4.27 10.30
N THR A 57 10.15 -3.21 10.23
CA THR A 57 8.76 -3.31 9.79
C THR A 57 8.67 -3.79 8.35
N ARG A 58 7.50 -4.30 7.94
CA ARG A 58 7.30 -4.76 6.56
C ARG A 58 7.38 -3.61 5.54
N ALA A 59 6.99 -2.40 5.92
CA ALA A 59 7.11 -1.21 5.08
C ALA A 59 8.58 -0.79 4.92
N GLN A 60 9.38 -0.82 5.98
CA GLN A 60 10.83 -0.56 5.91
C GLN A 60 11.55 -1.58 5.00
N ARG A 61 11.26 -2.88 5.14
CA ARG A 61 11.80 -3.91 4.23
C ARG A 61 11.41 -3.71 2.76
N ILE A 62 10.28 -3.06 2.51
CA ILE A 62 9.86 -2.67 1.16
C ILE A 62 10.65 -1.44 0.71
N GLY A 63 10.80 -0.43 1.56
CA GLY A 63 11.62 0.76 1.29
C GLY A 63 13.09 0.42 0.98
N GLU A 64 13.69 -0.53 1.70
CA GLU A 64 15.05 -1.04 1.43
C GLU A 64 15.19 -1.66 0.02
N LYS A 65 14.06 -2.07 -0.59
CA LYS A 65 14.00 -2.66 -1.93
C LYS A 65 13.52 -1.67 -2.99
N LEU A 66 13.43 -0.38 -2.67
CA LEU A 66 12.93 0.65 -3.59
C LEU A 66 13.65 0.62 -4.94
N GLN A 67 14.98 0.48 -4.92
CA GLN A 67 15.78 0.38 -6.14
C GLN A 67 15.35 -0.77 -7.06
N LEU A 68 15.00 -1.94 -6.49
CA LEU A 68 14.51 -3.08 -7.26
C LEU A 68 13.15 -2.81 -7.92
N TYR A 69 12.33 -1.93 -7.34
CA TYR A 69 11.05 -1.54 -7.93
C TYR A 69 11.23 -0.49 -9.03
N LEU A 70 12.21 0.41 -8.88
CA LEU A 70 12.58 1.36 -9.93
C LEU A 70 13.12 0.62 -11.16
N GLU A 71 14.03 -0.33 -10.96
CA GLU A 71 14.53 -1.21 -12.03
C GLU A 71 13.42 -2.02 -12.69
N ASP A 72 12.42 -2.45 -11.93
CA ASP A 72 11.25 -3.17 -12.48
C ASP A 72 10.38 -2.28 -13.37
N LEU A 73 10.28 -0.97 -13.08
CA LEU A 73 9.57 -0.01 -13.95
C LEU A 73 10.31 0.25 -15.27
N GLN A 74 11.63 0.14 -15.28
CA GLN A 74 12.45 0.37 -16.48
C GLN A 74 12.35 -0.78 -17.50
N ARG A 75 11.64 -1.87 -17.16
CA ARG A 75 11.33 -2.94 -18.10
C ARG A 75 10.32 -2.44 -19.13
N ASN A 76 10.65 -2.61 -20.40
CA ASN A 76 9.78 -2.27 -21.52
C ASN A 76 9.15 -3.54 -22.07
N SER A 77 7.84 -3.50 -22.33
CA SER A 77 7.22 -4.57 -23.10
C SER A 77 7.49 -4.34 -24.59
N SER A 78 8.13 -5.31 -25.24
CA SER A 78 8.29 -5.34 -26.69
C SER A 78 7.09 -5.98 -27.40
N ILE A 79 6.12 -6.49 -26.64
CA ILE A 79 4.97 -7.23 -27.13
C ILE A 79 3.71 -6.47 -26.76
N ILE A 80 2.82 -6.27 -27.73
CA ILE A 80 1.51 -5.69 -27.46
C ILE A 80 0.63 -6.76 -26.81
N HIS A 81 0.24 -6.52 -25.57
CA HIS A 81 -0.65 -7.37 -24.81
C HIS A 81 -2.05 -6.76 -24.72
N SER A 82 -3.07 -7.62 -24.75
CA SER A 82 -4.45 -7.25 -24.47
C SER A 82 -4.83 -7.70 -23.05
N PHE A 83 -5.41 -6.80 -22.26
CA PHE A 83 -6.04 -7.21 -21.01
C PHE A 83 -7.23 -8.12 -21.30
N PRO A 84 -7.44 -9.20 -20.53
CA PRO A 84 -8.63 -10.01 -20.66
C PRO A 84 -9.90 -9.19 -20.41
N GLU A 85 -10.89 -9.35 -21.27
CA GLU A 85 -12.15 -8.61 -21.17
C GLU A 85 -12.87 -8.89 -19.84
N ILE A 86 -13.43 -7.82 -19.25
CA ILE A 86 -14.26 -7.91 -18.05
C ILE A 86 -15.72 -7.89 -18.49
N TYR A 87 -16.30 -9.08 -18.60
CA TYR A 87 -17.70 -9.24 -18.94
C TYR A 87 -18.62 -8.62 -17.87
N GLY A 88 -19.70 -7.98 -18.33
CA GLY A 88 -20.74 -7.37 -17.51
C GLY A 88 -21.46 -6.25 -18.26
N ASP A 89 -22.79 -6.23 -18.16
CA ASP A 89 -23.65 -5.27 -18.87
C ASP A 89 -23.65 -3.89 -18.21
N THR A 90 -23.30 -3.85 -16.91
CA THR A 90 -23.26 -2.63 -16.10
C THR A 90 -21.88 -2.43 -15.49
N TRP A 91 -21.57 -1.19 -15.12
CA TRP A 91 -20.34 -0.87 -14.42
C TRP A 91 -20.21 -1.66 -13.10
N GLU A 92 -21.30 -1.77 -12.33
CA GLU A 92 -21.36 -2.51 -11.07
C GLU A 92 -21.09 -4.00 -11.27
N SER A 93 -21.63 -4.61 -12.33
CA SER A 93 -21.38 -6.03 -12.64
C SER A 93 -19.92 -6.27 -13.04
N LYS A 94 -19.29 -5.34 -13.77
CA LYS A 94 -17.85 -5.39 -14.08
C LYS A 94 -16.99 -5.28 -12.81
N VAL A 95 -17.33 -4.37 -11.90
CA VAL A 95 -16.66 -4.23 -10.58
C VAL A 95 -16.81 -5.51 -9.77
N ALA A 96 -18.01 -6.06 -9.68
CA ALA A 96 -18.25 -7.32 -8.96
C ALA A 96 -17.42 -8.47 -9.55
N ARG A 97 -17.36 -8.56 -10.88
CA ARG A 97 -16.58 -9.58 -11.60
C ARG A 97 -15.09 -9.46 -11.30
N ILE A 98 -14.50 -8.28 -11.47
CA ILE A 98 -13.06 -8.10 -11.21
C ILE A 98 -12.71 -8.31 -9.73
N CYS A 99 -13.58 -7.89 -8.80
CA CYS A 99 -13.40 -8.14 -7.37
C CYS A 99 -13.39 -9.65 -7.05
N SER A 100 -14.26 -10.43 -7.71
CA SER A 100 -14.26 -11.89 -7.59
C SER A 100 -12.96 -12.51 -8.09
N ILE A 101 -12.45 -12.04 -9.25
CA ILE A 101 -11.18 -12.53 -9.81
C ILE A 101 -10.02 -12.19 -8.89
N ILE A 102 -9.94 -10.98 -8.34
CA ILE A 102 -8.87 -10.54 -7.41
C ILE A 102 -8.77 -11.45 -6.17
N LYS A 103 -9.90 -11.97 -5.67
CA LYS A 103 -9.93 -12.90 -4.52
C LYS A 103 -9.28 -14.24 -4.85
N GLN A 104 -9.47 -14.72 -6.08
CA GLN A 104 -9.03 -16.03 -6.52
C GLN A 104 -7.61 -16.01 -7.09
N GLU A 105 -7.21 -14.91 -7.72
CA GLU A 105 -5.93 -14.78 -8.40
C GLU A 105 -4.74 -14.92 -7.44
N ARG A 106 -3.84 -15.86 -7.77
CA ARG A 106 -2.65 -16.20 -6.97
C ARG A 106 -1.36 -15.79 -7.67
N ILE A 107 -1.37 -15.67 -9.00
CA ILE A 107 -0.18 -15.31 -9.76
C ILE A 107 0.08 -13.80 -9.56
N PRO A 108 1.23 -13.38 -9.00
CA PRO A 108 1.46 -12.00 -8.60
C PRO A 108 1.28 -10.97 -9.72
N ASN A 109 1.85 -11.23 -10.90
CA ASN A 109 1.74 -10.33 -12.04
C ASN A 109 0.30 -10.26 -12.57
N LEU A 110 -0.38 -11.40 -12.78
CA LEU A 110 -1.80 -11.40 -13.17
C LEU A 110 -2.65 -10.66 -12.14
N LYS A 111 -2.35 -10.84 -10.85
CA LYS A 111 -3.03 -10.10 -9.79
C LYS A 111 -2.83 -8.60 -9.95
N LEU A 112 -1.60 -8.15 -10.19
CA LEU A 112 -1.29 -6.74 -10.49
C LEU A 112 -2.12 -6.22 -11.67
N GLN A 113 -2.23 -6.99 -12.75
CA GLN A 113 -3.09 -6.66 -13.90
C GLN A 113 -4.56 -6.51 -13.49
N ARG A 114 -5.11 -7.40 -12.65
CA ARG A 114 -6.50 -7.27 -12.16
C ARG A 114 -6.71 -6.03 -11.30
N PHE A 115 -5.70 -5.66 -10.52
CA PHE A 115 -5.73 -4.42 -9.73
C PHE A 115 -5.70 -3.17 -10.61
N TYR A 116 -4.93 -3.18 -11.70
CA TYR A 116 -4.97 -2.12 -12.71
C TYR A 116 -6.34 -2.02 -13.36
N GLN A 117 -6.90 -3.15 -13.80
CA GLN A 117 -8.24 -3.22 -14.39
C GLN A 117 -9.33 -2.69 -13.45
N LEU A 118 -9.28 -3.05 -12.17
CA LEU A 118 -10.18 -2.46 -11.17
C LEU A 118 -9.96 -0.95 -11.07
N GLY A 119 -8.71 -0.49 -11.03
CA GLY A 119 -8.39 0.93 -10.99
C GLY A 119 -8.92 1.71 -12.20
N THR A 120 -8.87 1.15 -13.41
CA THR A 120 -9.48 1.74 -14.61
C THR A 120 -10.99 1.92 -14.43
N LEU A 121 -11.71 0.88 -13.99
CA LEU A 121 -13.15 0.96 -13.70
C LEU A 121 -13.46 2.01 -12.63
N LEU A 122 -12.65 2.10 -11.58
CA LEU A 122 -12.85 3.09 -10.51
C LEU A 122 -12.55 4.52 -10.99
N ASN A 123 -11.61 4.66 -11.92
CA ASN A 123 -11.30 5.93 -12.54
C ASN A 123 -12.44 6.45 -13.45
N GLU A 124 -13.20 5.57 -14.12
CA GLU A 124 -14.41 5.95 -14.86
C GLU A 124 -15.45 6.65 -13.97
N LYS A 125 -15.43 6.37 -12.67
CA LYS A 125 -16.27 7.03 -11.65
C LYS A 125 -15.47 8.01 -10.79
N SER A 126 -14.30 8.44 -11.25
CA SER A 126 -13.40 9.40 -10.59
C SER A 126 -13.15 9.09 -9.11
N TRP A 127 -13.06 7.81 -8.76
CA TRP A 127 -12.79 7.36 -7.39
C TRP A 127 -13.80 7.90 -6.34
N THR A 128 -15.04 8.16 -6.76
CA THR A 128 -16.09 8.76 -5.94
C THR A 128 -16.57 7.85 -4.80
N LYS A 129 -17.36 8.42 -3.88
CA LYS A 129 -17.97 7.67 -2.76
C LYS A 129 -18.85 6.51 -3.24
N SER A 130 -19.57 6.65 -4.35
CA SER A 130 -20.38 5.56 -4.91
C SER A 130 -19.49 4.41 -5.38
N ALA A 131 -18.41 4.70 -6.10
CA ALA A 131 -17.45 3.68 -6.52
C ALA A 131 -16.80 2.97 -5.32
N ARG A 132 -16.52 3.75 -4.27
CA ARG A 132 -16.04 3.25 -2.99
C ARG A 132 -16.99 2.24 -2.36
N THR A 133 -18.25 2.62 -2.25
CA THR A 133 -19.31 1.76 -1.70
C THR A 133 -19.46 0.48 -2.51
N GLU A 134 -19.33 0.53 -3.83
CA GLU A 134 -19.43 -0.67 -4.67
C GLU A 134 -18.34 -1.70 -4.32
N VAL A 135 -17.07 -1.28 -4.23
CA VAL A 135 -15.97 -2.19 -3.86
C VAL A 135 -16.15 -2.73 -2.44
N MET A 136 -16.66 -1.91 -1.51
CA MET A 136 -16.92 -2.32 -0.12
C MET A 136 -17.91 -3.48 -0.01
N LYS A 137 -18.86 -3.62 -0.94
CA LYS A 137 -19.80 -4.76 -0.95
C LYS A 137 -19.09 -6.11 -1.08
N HIS A 138 -17.87 -6.13 -1.63
CA HIS A 138 -17.16 -7.36 -1.95
C HIS A 138 -16.07 -7.75 -0.94
N PHE A 139 -15.68 -6.88 -0.02
CA PHE A 139 -14.55 -7.14 0.88
C PHE A 139 -14.85 -6.73 2.31
N SER A 140 -14.26 -7.42 3.29
CA SER A 140 -14.30 -6.97 4.69
C SER A 140 -13.64 -5.59 4.82
N THR A 141 -13.97 -4.84 5.88
CA THR A 141 -13.46 -3.48 6.11
C THR A 141 -11.93 -3.38 6.00
N HIS A 142 -11.20 -4.35 6.57
CA HIS A 142 -9.74 -4.38 6.48
C HIS A 142 -9.27 -4.66 5.05
N LYS A 143 -9.83 -5.69 4.41
CA LYS A 143 -9.41 -6.11 3.07
C LYS A 143 -9.76 -5.09 2.00
N TYR A 144 -10.89 -4.41 2.15
CA TYR A 144 -11.32 -3.32 1.30
C TYR A 144 -10.27 -2.19 1.24
N ARG A 145 -9.69 -1.78 2.38
CA ARG A 145 -8.67 -0.71 2.41
C ARG A 145 -7.41 -1.12 1.64
N GLU A 146 -6.98 -2.36 1.79
CA GLU A 146 -5.89 -2.92 0.99
C GLU A 146 -6.23 -2.87 -0.49
N VAL A 147 -7.41 -3.38 -0.86
CA VAL A 147 -7.81 -3.47 -2.26
C VAL A 147 -7.89 -2.08 -2.90
N TRP A 148 -8.53 -1.14 -2.22
CA TRP A 148 -8.69 0.24 -2.69
C TRP A 148 -7.35 0.93 -2.90
N LYS A 149 -6.45 0.88 -1.90
CA LYS A 149 -5.15 1.54 -1.97
C LYS A 149 -4.25 0.89 -3.03
N SER A 150 -4.24 -0.45 -3.12
CA SER A 150 -3.51 -1.17 -4.17
C SER A 150 -4.01 -0.81 -5.56
N ALA A 151 -5.32 -0.84 -5.79
CA ALA A 151 -5.90 -0.53 -7.12
C ALA A 151 -5.56 0.90 -7.54
N TYR A 152 -5.68 1.86 -6.62
CA TYR A 152 -5.32 3.26 -6.87
C TYR A 152 -3.86 3.42 -7.27
N ARG A 153 -2.95 2.84 -6.48
CA ARG A 153 -1.51 2.93 -6.73
C ARG A 153 -1.07 2.21 -8.00
N THR A 154 -1.62 1.03 -8.26
CA THR A 154 -1.36 0.30 -9.50
C THR A 154 -1.85 1.09 -10.71
N TYR A 155 -3.06 1.66 -10.64
CA TYR A 155 -3.59 2.51 -11.70
C TYR A 155 -2.69 3.71 -11.96
N GLN A 156 -2.32 4.48 -10.94
CA GLN A 156 -1.46 5.65 -11.11
C GLN A 156 -0.13 5.32 -11.78
N ILE A 157 0.56 4.28 -11.30
CA ILE A 157 1.86 3.87 -11.85
C ILE A 157 1.72 3.49 -13.33
N TYR A 158 0.84 2.56 -13.67
CA TYR A 158 0.79 2.02 -15.04
C TYR A 158 -0.04 2.86 -16.01
N PHE A 159 -0.83 3.82 -15.50
CA PHE A 159 -1.38 4.88 -16.32
C PHE A 159 -0.27 5.87 -16.74
N ALA A 160 0.59 6.29 -15.80
CA ALA A 160 1.70 7.19 -16.09
C ALA A 160 2.81 6.52 -16.91
N ARG A 161 3.20 5.30 -16.54
CA ARG A 161 4.27 4.53 -17.19
C ARG A 161 3.88 4.01 -18.57
N GLY A 162 2.59 3.85 -18.85
CA GLY A 162 2.08 3.10 -20.00
C GLY A 162 1.62 1.71 -19.61
N SER A 163 0.38 1.38 -19.99
CA SER A 163 -0.32 0.20 -19.48
C SER A 163 0.29 -1.13 -19.93
N GLN A 164 1.03 -1.17 -21.04
CA GLN A 164 1.70 -2.37 -21.55
C GLN A 164 2.85 -2.82 -20.62
N ASN A 165 3.49 -1.90 -19.93
CA ASN A 165 4.62 -2.21 -19.06
C ASN A 165 4.22 -2.98 -17.79
N ILE A 166 2.93 -3.11 -17.49
CA ILE A 166 2.45 -3.96 -16.40
C ILE A 166 2.69 -5.46 -16.67
N PHE A 167 2.73 -5.88 -17.93
CA PHE A 167 2.90 -7.29 -18.30
C PHE A 167 4.33 -7.77 -18.00
N GLU A 168 5.30 -6.85 -17.99
CA GLU A 168 6.70 -7.12 -17.66
C GLU A 168 7.03 -7.01 -16.17
N ALA A 169 6.07 -6.58 -15.34
CA ALA A 169 6.31 -6.33 -13.92
C ALA A 169 6.60 -7.63 -13.14
N GLN A 170 7.76 -7.72 -12.49
CA GLN A 170 8.18 -8.92 -11.76
C GLN A 170 8.29 -8.69 -10.25
N LYS A 171 8.63 -7.47 -9.83
CA LYS A 171 8.93 -7.12 -8.44
C LYS A 171 7.82 -6.30 -7.83
N ILE A 172 7.20 -5.42 -8.61
CA ILE A 172 6.04 -4.64 -8.17
C ILE A 172 4.84 -5.59 -8.04
N SER A 173 4.12 -5.48 -6.93
CA SER A 173 2.90 -6.26 -6.68
C SER A 173 1.88 -5.41 -5.93
N PRO A 174 0.58 -5.75 -5.96
CA PRO A 174 -0.45 -5.03 -5.20
C PRO A 174 -0.12 -4.94 -3.72
N PHE A 175 0.45 -6.01 -3.16
CA PHE A 175 0.87 -6.07 -1.77
C PHE A 175 2.00 -5.07 -1.45
N VAL A 176 3.04 -5.03 -2.30
CA VAL A 176 4.13 -4.06 -2.18
C VAL A 176 3.57 -2.65 -2.22
N LEU A 177 2.74 -2.33 -3.21
CA LEU A 177 2.13 -1.03 -3.36
C LEU A 177 1.22 -0.65 -2.18
N PHE A 178 0.53 -1.60 -1.56
CA PHE A 178 -0.27 -1.32 -0.36
C PHE A 178 0.58 -0.94 0.85
N LYS A 179 1.66 -1.70 1.09
CA LYS A 179 2.49 -1.58 2.31
C LYS A 179 3.61 -0.55 2.20
N MET A 180 3.97 -0.14 0.99
CA MET A 180 4.96 0.92 0.73
C MET A 180 4.55 2.23 1.40
N TYR A 181 5.51 2.95 1.96
CA TYR A 181 5.26 4.28 2.50
C TYR A 181 4.84 5.25 1.38
N ASP A 182 4.16 6.32 1.77
CA ASP A 182 3.64 7.27 0.80
C ASP A 182 4.77 8.02 0.09
N ASP A 183 5.90 8.27 0.76
CA ASP A 183 7.05 8.94 0.15
C ASP A 183 7.80 8.03 -0.84
N ASP A 184 8.03 6.76 -0.49
CA ASP A 184 8.58 5.76 -1.43
C ASP A 184 7.70 5.61 -2.66
N PHE A 185 6.38 5.60 -2.48
CA PHE A 185 5.42 5.53 -3.59
C PHE A 185 5.49 6.77 -4.49
N LYS A 186 5.67 7.98 -3.93
CA LYS A 186 5.83 9.21 -4.74
C LYS A 186 7.09 9.14 -5.60
N ILE A 187 8.19 8.60 -5.07
CA ILE A 187 9.43 8.38 -5.83
C ILE A 187 9.16 7.43 -7.00
N LEU A 188 8.51 6.30 -6.72
CA LEU A 188 8.16 5.31 -7.74
C LEU A 188 7.22 5.87 -8.82
N LEU A 189 6.23 6.68 -8.44
CA LEU A 189 5.31 7.33 -9.37
C LEU A 189 6.03 8.35 -10.27
N LYS A 190 6.93 9.16 -9.71
CA LYS A 190 7.70 10.13 -10.48
C LYS A 190 8.58 9.46 -11.53
N GLU A 191 9.22 8.34 -11.19
CA GLU A 191 9.98 7.54 -12.16
C GLU A 191 9.08 7.02 -13.29
N ALA A 192 7.90 6.49 -12.94
CA ALA A 192 6.91 6.05 -13.93
C ALA A 192 6.49 7.16 -14.90
N GLU A 193 6.26 8.38 -14.40
CA GLU A 193 5.93 9.56 -15.22
C GLU A 193 7.08 9.94 -16.16
N VAL A 194 8.32 9.97 -15.67
CA VAL A 194 9.51 10.28 -16.49
C VAL A 194 9.69 9.27 -17.61
N LEU A 195 9.62 7.97 -17.30
CA LEU A 195 9.77 6.90 -18.28
C LEU A 195 8.64 6.92 -19.32
N GLY A 196 7.39 7.14 -18.89
CA GLY A 196 6.25 7.25 -19.81
C GLY A 196 6.37 8.43 -20.77
N LEU A 197 6.83 9.59 -20.28
CA LEU A 197 7.09 10.76 -21.14
C LEU A 197 8.24 10.51 -22.12
N GLN A 198 9.30 9.82 -21.69
CA GLN A 198 10.43 9.48 -22.54
C GLN A 198 10.01 8.57 -23.69
N GLU A 199 9.25 7.50 -23.42
CA GLU A 199 8.75 6.60 -24.47
C GLU A 199 7.84 7.32 -25.47
N LEU A 200 6.95 8.21 -25.01
CA LEU A 200 6.11 9.01 -25.90
C LEU A 200 6.94 9.95 -26.79
N TYR A 201 8.00 10.53 -26.23
CA TYR A 201 8.91 11.37 -27.00
C TYR A 201 9.66 10.56 -28.05
N GLU A 202 10.21 9.40 -27.70
CA GLU A 202 10.91 8.50 -28.62
C GLU A 202 10.01 8.06 -29.79
N VAL A 203 8.78 7.62 -29.51
CA VAL A 203 7.80 7.26 -30.55
C VAL A 203 7.47 8.45 -31.46
N SER A 204 7.42 9.68 -30.92
CA SER A 204 7.17 10.88 -31.74
C SER A 204 8.32 11.22 -32.69
N GLN A 205 9.56 10.84 -32.36
CA GLN A 205 10.72 11.05 -33.23
C GLN A 205 10.78 10.03 -34.36
N GLU A 206 10.35 8.79 -34.13
CA GLU A 206 10.33 7.73 -35.16
C GLU A 206 9.27 7.95 -36.25
N LEU A 207 8.28 8.81 -35.99
CA LEU A 207 7.19 9.12 -36.93
C LEU A 207 7.47 10.34 -37.82
N ASN A 208 8.60 11.04 -37.64
CA ASN A 208 9.06 12.18 -38.45
C ASN A 208 10.21 11.78 -39.37
#